data_AF-A0A923Z3V1-F1
#
_entry.id   AF-A0A923Z3V1-F1
#
_cell.length_a   1.000
_cell.length_b   1.000
_cell.length_c   1.000
_cell.angle_alpha   90.00
_cell.angle_beta   90.00
_cell.angle_gamma   90.00
#
_symmetry.space_group_name_H-M   'P 1'
#
loop_
_entity.id
_entity.type
_entity.pdbx_description
1 polymer ?
#
loop_
_entity_poly.entity_id
_entity_poly.type
_entity_poly.pdbx_seq_one_letter_code
_entity_poly.pdbx_strand_id
1 'polypeptide(L)'
;MRSAFVEHGIGETRAIVVADGAIVEAHIERDPDVGGGWRAGDVRDVRLTRILVSGVRGIVMADGIEALVSPLPTRLTEGITLRVRVIREALTETGRQRLAKAVATTDAVGTGPVLVERLRARGIGVMPSPSADYFEELGWSELVETAMTGVVTFPGGSLTISPTPAMTVIDVDGDLAPVALALASADVAA
;
A
#
# COMPACT_ATOMS: atom_id res chain seq x y z
N MET A 1 -13.25 -20.08 1.39
CA MET A 1 -12.81 -19.43 2.65
C MET A 1 -11.48 -18.74 2.38
N ARG A 2 -11.26 -17.50 2.83
CA ARG A 2 -9.98 -16.81 2.61
C ARG A 2 -9.00 -17.16 3.73
N SER A 3 -7.78 -17.51 3.37
CA SER A 3 -6.66 -17.72 4.30
C SER A 3 -5.46 -16.93 3.84
N ALA A 4 -4.71 -16.36 4.78
CA ALA A 4 -3.47 -15.66 4.50
C ALA A 4 -2.26 -16.50 4.89
N PHE A 5 -1.24 -16.49 4.03
CA PHE A 5 0.05 -17.12 4.26
C PHE A 5 1.14 -16.06 4.28
N VAL A 6 2.07 -16.17 5.23
CA VAL A 6 3.06 -15.13 5.52
C VAL A 6 4.47 -15.68 5.40
N GLU A 7 5.34 -14.88 4.80
CA GLU A 7 6.78 -15.11 4.72
C GLU A 7 7.54 -13.91 5.27
N HIS A 8 8.62 -14.18 5.98
CA HIS A 8 9.56 -13.15 6.45
C HIS A 8 10.80 -13.19 5.57
N GLY A 9 10.94 -12.18 4.72
CA GLY A 9 12.10 -11.95 3.87
C GLY A 9 13.12 -11.05 4.57
N ILE A 10 14.23 -10.78 3.87
CA ILE A 10 15.22 -9.81 4.34
C ILE A 10 14.67 -8.40 4.09
N GLY A 11 14.40 -7.65 5.16
CA GLY A 11 13.92 -6.27 5.07
C GLY A 11 12.44 -6.11 4.74
N GLU A 12 11.68 -7.21 4.69
CA GLU A 12 10.25 -7.18 4.41
C GLU A 12 9.50 -8.40 4.97
N THR A 13 8.21 -8.21 5.26
CA THR A 13 7.24 -9.27 5.48
C THR A 13 6.25 -9.28 4.32
N ARG A 14 6.06 -10.45 3.71
CA ARG A 14 5.13 -10.66 2.60
C ARG A 14 3.96 -11.50 3.05
N ALA A 15 2.79 -11.25 2.48
CA ALA A 15 1.63 -12.11 2.67
C ALA A 15 0.83 -12.25 1.38
N ILE A 16 0.36 -13.46 1.10
CA ILE A 16 -0.67 -13.72 0.09
C ILE A 16 -1.97 -14.10 0.79
N VAL A 17 -3.09 -13.57 0.30
CA VAL A 17 -4.42 -14.06 0.67
C VAL A 17 -4.88 -14.99 -0.44
N VAL A 18 -5.21 -16.22 -0.08
CA VAL A 18 -5.63 -17.27 -1.01
C VAL A 18 -7.11 -17.54 -0.87
N ALA A 19 -7.81 -17.62 -2.00
CA ALA A 19 -9.18 -18.09 -2.11
C ALA A 19 -9.29 -19.06 -3.28
N ASP A 20 -9.92 -20.20 -3.06
CA ASP A 20 -10.17 -21.22 -4.11
C ASP A 20 -8.91 -21.64 -4.89
N GLY A 21 -7.77 -21.69 -4.18
CA GLY A 21 -6.49 -22.10 -4.75
C GLY A 21 -5.74 -21.02 -5.53
N ALA A 22 -6.20 -19.77 -5.51
CA ALA A 22 -5.56 -18.65 -6.20
C ALA A 22 -5.22 -17.50 -5.24
N ILE A 23 -4.15 -16.76 -5.54
CA ILE A 23 -3.84 -15.50 -4.85
C ILE A 23 -4.90 -14.46 -5.25
N VAL A 24 -5.63 -13.94 -4.28
CA VAL A 24 -6.62 -12.86 -4.47
C VAL A 24 -6.14 -11.52 -3.93
N GLU A 25 -5.13 -11.53 -3.05
CA GLU A 25 -4.46 -10.31 -2.57
C GLU A 25 -3.00 -10.62 -2.30
N ALA A 26 -2.10 -9.69 -2.65
CA ALA A 26 -0.70 -9.71 -2.25
C ALA A 26 -0.39 -8.47 -1.42
N HIS A 27 0.36 -8.66 -0.35
CA HIS A 27 0.75 -7.61 0.58
C HIS A 27 2.26 -7.68 0.82
N ILE A 28 2.93 -6.54 0.77
CA ILE A 28 4.35 -6.40 1.10
C ILE A 28 4.48 -5.27 2.11
N GLU A 29 5.03 -5.59 3.28
CA GLU A 29 5.35 -4.63 4.33
C GLU A 29 6.88 -4.57 4.48
N ARG A 30 7.47 -3.42 4.14
CA ARG A 30 8.91 -3.21 4.32
C ARG A 30 9.23 -2.93 5.79
N ASP A 31 10.38 -3.42 6.22
CA ASP A 31 10.89 -3.13 7.55
C ASP A 31 11.16 -1.61 7.70
N PRO A 32 10.79 -1.00 8.83
CA PRO A 32 11.01 0.43 9.07
C PRO A 32 12.47 0.85 8.89
N ASP A 33 13.40 -0.01 9.31
CA ASP A 33 14.83 0.31 9.29
C ASP A 33 15.48 0.17 7.90
N VAL A 34 14.80 -0.51 6.95
CA VAL A 34 15.31 -0.83 5.60
C VAL A 34 14.47 -0.12 4.53
N GLY A 35 14.08 1.13 4.82
CA GLY A 35 13.35 1.99 3.89
C GLY A 35 11.84 2.06 4.12
N GLY A 36 11.32 1.48 5.20
CA GLY A 36 9.97 1.72 5.69
C GLY A 36 9.90 3.07 6.43
N GLY A 37 9.07 3.99 5.97
CA GLY A 37 8.80 5.23 6.72
C GLY A 37 7.93 4.96 7.95
N TRP A 38 7.27 6.00 8.44
CA TRP A 38 6.21 5.79 9.44
C TRP A 38 5.07 4.97 8.86
N ARG A 39 4.65 3.93 9.60
CA ARG A 39 3.58 3.02 9.18
C ARG A 39 2.21 3.62 9.45
N ALA A 40 1.20 3.18 8.68
CA ALA A 40 -0.17 3.55 8.97
C ALA A 40 -0.56 3.06 10.37
N GLY A 41 -1.14 3.95 11.17
CA GLY A 41 -1.49 3.71 12.57
C GLY A 41 -0.40 4.12 13.58
N ASP A 42 0.84 4.40 13.15
CA ASP A 42 1.86 4.94 14.05
C ASP A 42 1.36 6.23 14.70
N VAL A 43 1.52 6.33 16.02
CA VAL A 43 1.29 7.56 16.78
C VAL A 43 2.62 8.09 17.26
N ARG A 44 2.97 9.31 16.86
CA ARG A 44 4.28 9.93 17.14
C ARG A 44 4.13 11.35 17.65
N ASP A 45 5.05 11.74 18.52
CA ASP A 45 5.31 13.13 18.85
C ASP A 45 6.23 13.72 17.78
N VAL A 46 5.77 14.79 17.13
CA VAL A 46 6.41 15.39 15.96
C VAL A 46 6.53 16.89 16.12
N ARG A 47 7.55 17.49 15.48
CA ARG A 47 7.72 18.94 15.45
C ARG A 47 7.06 19.51 14.20
N LEU A 48 6.21 20.53 14.35
CA LEU A 48 5.68 21.32 13.23
C LEU A 48 6.81 22.18 12.66
N THR A 49 7.35 21.79 11.50
CA THR A 49 8.50 22.48 10.89
C THR A 49 8.06 23.57 9.92
N ARG A 50 6.90 23.40 9.28
CA ARG A 50 6.39 24.38 8.31
C ARG A 50 4.88 24.43 8.27
N ILE A 51 4.30 25.62 8.30
CA ILE A 51 2.88 25.84 8.00
C ILE A 51 2.75 26.11 6.50
N LEU A 52 2.08 25.22 5.78
CA LEU A 52 1.85 25.40 4.34
C LEU A 52 0.60 26.24 4.09
N VAL A 53 -0.48 25.93 4.82
CA VAL A 53 -1.74 26.67 4.81
C VAL A 53 -2.28 26.68 6.23
N SER A 54 -2.34 27.86 6.84
CA SER A 54 -2.77 28.04 8.23
C SER A 54 -4.13 27.39 8.48
N GLY A 55 -4.23 26.56 9.52
CA GLY A 55 -5.45 25.83 9.89
C GLY A 55 -5.87 24.71 8.93
N VAL A 56 -5.08 24.38 7.90
CA VAL A 56 -5.44 23.38 6.89
C VAL A 56 -4.38 22.29 6.77
N ARG A 57 -3.11 22.65 6.59
CA ARG A 57 -2.02 21.67 6.45
C ARG A 57 -0.65 22.24 6.76
N GLY A 58 0.22 21.38 7.27
CA GLY A 58 1.61 21.69 7.58
C GLY A 58 2.52 20.48 7.39
N ILE A 59 3.82 20.73 7.41
CA ILE A 59 4.86 19.70 7.44
C ILE A 59 5.29 19.50 8.89
N VAL A 60 5.31 18.24 9.30
CA VAL A 60 5.81 17.81 10.60
C VAL A 60 7.00 16.88 10.39
N MET A 61 7.91 16.84 11.36
CA MET A 61 9.11 16.02 11.28
C MET A 61 9.41 15.35 12.63
N ALA A 62 9.87 14.10 12.58
CA ALA A 62 10.52 13.37 13.66
C ALA A 62 11.47 12.33 13.06
N ASP A 63 12.57 12.01 13.75
CA ASP A 63 13.53 10.98 13.32
C ASP A 63 14.08 11.19 11.89
N GLY A 64 14.19 12.44 11.43
CA GLY A 64 14.62 12.77 10.07
C GLY A 64 13.59 12.50 8.97
N ILE A 65 12.36 12.09 9.33
CA ILE A 65 11.27 11.78 8.40
C ILE A 65 10.25 12.92 8.42
N GLU A 66 9.88 13.41 7.23
CA GLU A 66 8.80 14.38 7.05
C GLU A 66 7.45 13.70 6.79
N ALA A 67 6.39 14.30 7.34
CA ALA A 67 5.01 13.95 7.03
C ALA A 67 4.15 15.21 6.82
N LEU A 68 3.10 15.06 6.03
CA LEU A 68 2.05 16.04 5.86
C LEU A 68 0.98 15.83 6.95
N VAL A 69 0.76 16.82 7.80
CA VAL A 69 -0.39 16.82 8.71
C VAL A 69 -1.56 17.57 8.08
N SER A 70 -2.73 16.94 7.99
CA SER A 70 -3.96 17.59 7.49
C SER A 70 -5.23 16.85 7.95
N PRO A 71 -6.19 17.52 8.64
CA PRO A 71 -6.19 18.95 8.94
C PRO A 71 -5.13 19.35 9.98
N LEU A 72 -4.55 20.54 9.82
CA LEU A 72 -3.67 21.15 10.82
C LEU A 72 -4.53 21.92 11.83
N PRO A 73 -4.42 21.67 13.15
CA PRO A 73 -5.15 22.44 14.14
C PRO A 73 -4.89 23.95 14.00
N THR A 74 -5.91 24.76 14.27
CA THR A 74 -5.79 26.22 14.23
C THR A 74 -4.89 26.74 15.36
N ARG A 75 -4.30 27.93 15.17
CA ARG A 75 -3.52 28.65 16.20
C ARG A 75 -2.24 27.93 16.66
N LEU A 76 -1.68 27.07 15.81
CA LEU A 76 -0.35 26.51 16.01
C LEU A 76 0.72 27.40 15.36
N THR A 77 1.90 27.48 15.96
CA THR A 77 3.08 28.14 15.40
C THR A 77 4.11 27.10 14.99
N GLU A 78 4.97 27.43 14.02
CA GLU A 78 6.12 26.57 13.70
C GLU A 78 7.02 26.41 14.93
N GLY A 79 7.67 25.25 15.02
CA GLY A 79 8.54 24.86 16.13
C GLY A 79 7.85 24.11 17.26
N ILE A 80 6.51 24.12 17.35
CA ILE A 80 5.83 23.38 18.42
C ILE A 80 5.92 21.87 18.21
N THR A 81 5.79 21.14 19.30
CA THR A 81 5.54 19.70 19.28
C THR A 81 4.05 19.43 19.33
N LEU A 82 3.57 18.49 18.51
CA LEU A 82 2.22 17.96 18.56
C LEU A 82 2.26 16.46 18.34
N ARG A 83 1.20 15.78 18.77
CA ARG A 83 1.05 14.35 18.54
C ARG A 83 0.21 14.10 17.30
N VAL A 84 0.66 13.18 16.45
CA VAL A 84 -0.03 12.81 15.22
C VAL A 84 -0.17 11.30 15.08
N ARG A 85 -1.26 10.87 14.45
CA ARG A 85 -1.46 9.50 13.96
C ARG A 85 -1.25 9.48 12.47
N VAL A 86 -0.42 8.58 11.98
CA VAL A 86 -0.24 8.34 10.55
C VAL A 86 -1.45 7.61 10.01
N ILE A 87 -2.06 8.17 8.96
CA ILE A 87 -3.24 7.59 8.30
C ILE A 87 -2.92 7.03 6.91
N ARG A 88 -1.75 7.38 6.37
CA ARG A 88 -1.22 6.84 5.12
C ARG A 88 0.31 6.92 5.16
N GLU A 89 0.96 5.83 4.81
CA GLU A 89 2.42 5.74 4.68
C GLU A 89 2.92 6.63 3.54
N ALA A 90 4.22 6.89 3.50
CA ALA A 90 4.81 7.56 2.34
C ALA A 90 4.62 6.69 1.09
N LEU A 91 4.29 7.32 -0.04
CA LEU A 91 4.16 6.63 -1.33
C LEU A 91 5.23 7.18 -2.27
N THR A 92 5.94 6.28 -2.95
CA THR A 92 6.83 6.63 -4.05
C THR A 92 6.03 6.49 -5.34
N GLU A 93 5.74 7.61 -6.00
CA GLU A 93 5.15 7.61 -7.34
C GLU A 93 6.22 8.00 -8.37
N THR A 94 6.03 7.60 -9.62
CA THR A 94 6.91 7.99 -10.73
C THR A 94 7.06 9.51 -10.76
N GLY A 95 8.27 9.99 -10.47
CA GLY A 95 8.62 11.42 -10.49
C GLY A 95 8.24 12.22 -9.24
N ARG A 96 7.58 11.65 -8.22
CA ARG A 96 7.28 12.37 -6.97
C ARG A 96 7.10 11.45 -5.76
N GLN A 97 7.75 11.79 -4.66
CA GLN A 97 7.44 11.22 -3.35
C GLN A 97 6.23 11.94 -2.73
N ARG A 98 5.21 11.18 -2.35
CA ARG A 98 4.15 11.65 -1.46
C ARG A 98 4.54 11.32 -0.02
N LEU A 99 4.87 12.35 0.75
CA LEU A 99 5.11 12.24 2.20
C LEU A 99 4.02 11.44 2.90
N ALA A 100 4.33 10.78 4.02
CA ALA A 100 3.31 10.17 4.86
C ALA A 100 2.23 11.21 5.23
N LYS A 101 0.98 10.80 5.33
CA LYS A 101 -0.12 11.66 5.76
C LYS A 101 -0.49 11.32 7.21
N ALA A 102 -0.59 12.34 8.04
CA ALA A 102 -0.95 12.21 9.44
C ALA A 102 -2.07 13.19 9.83
N VAL A 103 -2.71 12.91 10.95
CA VAL A 103 -3.72 13.76 11.59
C VAL A 103 -3.34 14.00 13.04
N ALA A 104 -3.62 15.19 13.58
CA ALA A 104 -3.40 15.45 15.00
C ALA A 104 -4.26 14.49 15.85
N THR A 105 -3.70 14.03 16.98
CA THR A 105 -4.36 13.07 17.87
C THR A 105 -3.95 13.27 19.32
N THR A 106 -4.71 12.68 20.24
CA THR A 106 -4.39 12.60 21.67
C THR A 106 -4.07 11.18 22.13
N ASP A 107 -4.04 10.20 21.23
CA ASP A 107 -3.70 8.80 21.53
C ASP A 107 -2.32 8.67 22.20
N ALA A 108 -2.05 7.52 22.81
CA ALA A 108 -0.70 7.21 23.28
C ALA A 108 0.26 7.01 22.11
N VAL A 109 1.52 7.43 22.28
CA VAL A 109 2.60 7.11 21.32
C VAL A 109 2.74 5.61 21.22
N GLY A 110 2.89 5.11 19.99
CA GLY A 110 2.99 3.69 19.72
C GLY A 110 3.10 3.39 18.23
N THR A 111 3.44 2.14 17.93
CA THR A 111 3.49 1.64 16.56
C THR A 111 2.10 1.25 16.09
N GLY A 112 1.83 1.51 14.81
CA GLY A 112 0.64 0.99 14.13
C GLY A 112 0.67 -0.53 13.99
N PRO A 113 -0.48 -1.15 13.64
CA PRO A 113 -0.58 -2.59 13.52
C PRO A 113 0.28 -3.12 12.37
N VAL A 114 1.04 -4.19 12.61
CA VAL A 114 1.85 -4.85 11.56
C VAL A 114 0.98 -5.61 10.56
N LEU A 115 1.55 -6.03 9.42
CA LEU A 115 0.81 -6.70 8.35
C LEU A 115 -0.07 -7.85 8.85
N VAL A 116 0.48 -8.73 9.69
CA VAL A 116 -0.25 -9.86 10.28
C VAL A 116 -1.45 -9.41 11.12
N GLU A 117 -1.28 -8.36 11.91
CA GLU A 117 -2.36 -7.82 12.76
C GLU A 117 -3.47 -7.19 11.90
N ARG A 118 -3.09 -6.47 10.82
CA ARG A 118 -4.06 -5.91 9.86
C ARG A 118 -4.87 -7.00 9.17
N LEU A 119 -4.25 -8.11 8.78
CA LEU A 119 -4.95 -9.24 8.16
C LEU A 119 -5.89 -9.93 9.16
N ARG A 120 -5.44 -10.16 10.39
CA ARG A 120 -6.28 -10.74 11.46
C ARG A 120 -7.47 -9.84 11.82
N ALA A 121 -7.29 -8.52 11.85
CA ALA A 121 -8.36 -7.57 12.12
C ALA A 121 -9.47 -7.61 11.04
N ARG A 122 -9.16 -8.08 9.83
CA ARG A 122 -10.13 -8.33 8.75
C ARG A 122 -10.85 -9.68 8.88
N GLY A 123 -10.58 -10.45 9.94
CA GLY A 123 -11.13 -11.79 10.14
C GLY A 123 -10.49 -12.88 9.27
N ILE A 124 -9.34 -12.61 8.66
CA ILE A 124 -8.63 -13.57 7.81
C ILE A 124 -7.71 -14.41 8.70
N GLY A 125 -7.82 -15.74 8.60
CA GLY A 125 -6.91 -16.66 9.27
C GLY A 125 -5.50 -16.52 8.70
N VAL A 126 -4.51 -16.25 9.55
CA VAL A 126 -3.12 -16.03 9.12
C VAL A 126 -2.24 -17.18 9.59
N MET A 127 -1.55 -17.81 8.65
CA MET A 127 -0.65 -18.94 8.87
C MET A 127 0.74 -18.63 8.29
N PRO A 128 1.81 -19.27 8.78
CA PRO A 128 3.09 -19.24 8.08
C PRO A 128 2.97 -19.92 6.71
N SER A 129 3.80 -19.51 5.75
CA SER A 129 3.93 -20.19 4.47
C SER A 129 4.30 -21.68 4.70
N PRO A 130 3.63 -22.65 4.04
CA PRO A 130 3.88 -24.08 4.25
C PRO A 130 5.26 -24.54 3.78
N SER A 131 5.83 -23.88 2.76
CA SER A 131 7.12 -24.15 2.18
C SER A 131 7.73 -22.85 1.64
N ALA A 132 9.02 -22.86 1.28
CA ALA A 132 9.67 -21.70 0.68
C ALA A 132 9.15 -21.37 -0.73
N ASP A 133 8.61 -22.37 -1.43
CA ASP A 133 8.15 -22.25 -2.83
C ASP A 133 6.63 -22.03 -2.93
N TYR A 134 5.89 -22.04 -1.81
CA TYR A 134 4.42 -22.00 -1.83
C TYR A 134 3.85 -20.76 -2.52
N PHE A 135 4.51 -19.60 -2.37
CA PHE A 135 4.11 -18.38 -3.07
C PHE A 135 4.31 -18.53 -4.58
N GLU A 136 5.43 -19.12 -5.00
CA GLU A 136 5.77 -19.35 -6.40
C GLU A 136 4.85 -20.39 -7.05
N GLU A 137 4.52 -21.47 -6.33
CA GLU A 137 3.54 -22.47 -6.76
C GLU A 137 2.16 -21.86 -7.08
N LEU A 138 1.85 -20.69 -6.52
CA LEU A 138 0.60 -19.95 -6.73
C LEU A 138 0.76 -18.75 -7.68
N GLY A 139 1.90 -18.61 -8.37
CA GLY A 139 2.15 -17.58 -9.38
C GLY A 139 2.57 -16.23 -8.81
N TRP A 140 3.35 -16.21 -7.73
CA TRP A 140 3.84 -14.97 -7.12
C TRP A 140 4.66 -14.10 -8.09
N SER A 141 5.58 -14.69 -8.84
CA SER A 141 6.45 -13.96 -9.75
C SER A 141 5.65 -13.27 -10.87
N GLU A 142 4.70 -13.98 -11.46
CA GLU A 142 3.78 -13.45 -12.48
C GLU A 142 2.90 -12.34 -11.90
N LEU A 143 2.38 -12.53 -10.68
CA LEU A 143 1.56 -11.50 -10.01
C LEU A 143 2.35 -10.22 -9.76
N VAL A 144 3.60 -10.34 -9.29
CA VAL A 144 4.49 -9.19 -9.07
C VAL A 144 4.83 -8.51 -10.40
N GLU A 145 5.15 -9.27 -11.44
CA GLU A 145 5.42 -8.74 -12.77
C GLU A 145 4.21 -7.96 -13.33
N THR A 146 3.01 -8.55 -13.26
CA THR A 146 1.76 -7.89 -13.67
C THR A 146 1.50 -6.62 -12.85
N ALA A 147 1.73 -6.64 -11.54
CA ALA A 147 1.56 -5.47 -10.68
C ALA A 147 2.57 -4.35 -10.99
N MET A 148 3.81 -4.71 -11.35
CA MET A 148 4.86 -3.74 -11.67
C MET A 148 4.71 -3.14 -13.07
N THR A 149 4.30 -3.95 -14.05
CA THR A 149 4.18 -3.54 -15.46
C THR A 149 2.81 -2.94 -15.76
N GLY A 150 1.79 -3.30 -14.98
CA GLY A 150 0.39 -3.02 -15.29
C GLY A 150 -0.17 -3.89 -16.41
N VAL A 151 0.53 -4.94 -16.84
CA VAL A 151 0.12 -5.79 -17.97
C VAL A 151 -0.45 -7.11 -17.44
N VAL A 152 -1.71 -7.39 -17.79
CA VAL A 152 -2.40 -8.66 -17.52
C VAL A 152 -2.59 -9.38 -18.85
N THR A 153 -2.01 -10.56 -19.01
CA THR A 153 -2.19 -11.37 -20.22
C THR A 153 -3.34 -12.36 -20.06
N PHE A 154 -4.03 -12.65 -21.16
CA PHE A 154 -5.07 -13.67 -21.21
C PHE A 154 -5.08 -14.34 -22.59
N PRO A 155 -5.70 -15.53 -22.75
CA PRO A 155 -5.76 -16.18 -24.05
C PRO A 155 -6.41 -15.28 -25.12
N GLY A 156 -5.64 -14.93 -26.14
CA GLY A 156 -6.09 -14.07 -27.25
C GLY A 156 -5.98 -12.56 -27.00
N GLY A 157 -5.34 -12.12 -25.91
CA GLY A 157 -5.12 -10.69 -25.68
C GLY A 157 -4.38 -10.32 -24.41
N SER A 158 -4.36 -9.02 -24.14
CA SER A 158 -3.78 -8.42 -22.96
C SER A 158 -4.52 -7.16 -22.56
N LEU A 159 -4.49 -6.87 -21.26
CA LEU A 159 -5.02 -5.66 -20.66
C LEU A 159 -3.84 -4.87 -20.07
N THR A 160 -3.72 -3.60 -20.45
CA THR A 160 -2.71 -2.68 -19.91
C THR A 160 -3.35 -1.64 -19.01
N ILE A 161 -3.00 -1.62 -17.73
CA ILE A 161 -3.45 -0.65 -16.72
C ILE A 161 -2.39 0.43 -16.54
N SER A 162 -2.71 1.64 -16.98
CA SER A 162 -1.84 2.81 -16.87
C SER A 162 -2.42 3.84 -15.90
N PRO A 163 -2.09 3.79 -14.60
CA PRO A 163 -2.49 4.81 -13.65
C PRO A 163 -1.72 6.11 -13.90
N THR A 164 -2.46 7.21 -14.05
CA THR A 164 -1.90 8.57 -14.12
C THR A 164 -2.45 9.41 -12.96
N PRO A 165 -1.86 10.58 -12.64
CA PRO A 165 -2.37 11.43 -11.57
C PRO A 165 -3.84 11.86 -11.73
N ALA A 166 -4.35 11.93 -12.97
CA ALA A 166 -5.71 12.39 -13.26
C ALA A 166 -6.71 11.26 -13.48
N MET A 167 -6.26 10.13 -14.05
CA MET A 167 -7.12 9.00 -14.42
C MET A 167 -6.32 7.71 -14.55
N THR A 168 -7.00 6.58 -14.46
CA THR A 168 -6.45 5.28 -14.86
C THR A 168 -6.96 4.97 -16.26
N VAL A 169 -6.05 4.71 -17.19
CA VAL A 169 -6.38 4.26 -18.55
C VAL A 169 -6.21 2.75 -18.60
N ILE A 170 -7.22 2.06 -19.14
CA ILE A 170 -7.19 0.61 -19.36
C ILE A 170 -7.29 0.40 -20.86
N ASP A 171 -6.27 -0.23 -21.44
CA ASP A 171 -6.20 -0.58 -22.85
C ASP A 171 -6.35 -2.08 -23.03
N VAL A 172 -7.04 -2.51 -24.09
CA VAL A 172 -7.30 -3.92 -24.39
C VAL A 172 -6.86 -4.20 -25.82
N ASP A 173 -5.83 -5.03 -25.94
CA ASP A 173 -5.26 -5.46 -27.21
C ASP A 173 -5.42 -6.97 -27.38
N GLY A 174 -5.55 -7.45 -28.62
CA GLY A 174 -5.65 -8.88 -28.90
C GLY A 174 -6.00 -9.20 -30.35
N ASP A 175 -6.09 -10.48 -30.65
CA ASP A 175 -6.39 -11.01 -31.99
C ASP A 175 -7.80 -11.63 -32.10
N LEU A 176 -8.57 -11.61 -31.01
CA LEU A 176 -9.95 -12.05 -30.96
C LEU A 176 -10.90 -11.08 -31.69
N ALA A 177 -12.06 -11.60 -32.13
CA ALA A 177 -13.14 -10.77 -32.65
C ALA A 177 -13.64 -9.78 -31.58
N PRO A 178 -14.11 -8.56 -31.92
CA PRO A 178 -14.31 -7.47 -30.96
C PRO A 178 -15.16 -7.82 -29.72
N VAL A 179 -16.27 -8.55 -29.91
CA VAL A 179 -17.14 -8.96 -28.79
C VAL A 179 -16.47 -10.01 -27.91
N ALA A 180 -15.75 -10.96 -28.51
CA ALA A 180 -15.02 -11.99 -27.76
C ALA A 180 -13.86 -11.38 -26.97
N LEU A 181 -13.13 -10.43 -27.56
CA LEU A 181 -12.06 -9.70 -26.89
C LEU A 181 -12.59 -8.91 -25.69
N ALA A 182 -13.72 -8.21 -25.85
CA ALA A 182 -14.33 -7.41 -24.80
C ALA A 182 -14.84 -8.26 -23.62
N LEU A 183 -15.37 -9.46 -23.88
CA LEU A 183 -15.81 -10.36 -22.82
C LEU A 183 -14.62 -10.97 -22.08
N ALA A 184 -13.61 -11.46 -22.81
CA ALA A 184 -12.41 -12.04 -22.21
C ALA A 184 -11.64 -11.01 -21.37
N SER A 185 -11.56 -9.76 -21.82
CA SER A 185 -10.92 -8.68 -21.06
C SER A 185 -11.73 -8.26 -19.83
N ALA A 186 -13.06 -8.30 -19.90
CA ALA A 186 -13.91 -8.00 -18.75
C ALA A 186 -13.73 -9.02 -17.63
N ASP A 187 -13.56 -10.31 -17.95
CA ASP A 187 -13.35 -11.37 -16.97
C ASP A 187 -12.05 -11.19 -16.18
N VAL A 188 -10.97 -10.74 -16.83
CA VAL A 188 -9.68 -10.51 -16.14
C VAL A 188 -9.59 -9.14 -15.45
N ALA A 189 -10.52 -8.22 -15.74
CA ALA A 189 -10.59 -6.92 -15.08
C ALA A 189 -11.44 -6.92 -13.79
N ALA A 190 -12.24 -7.97 -13.57
CA ALA A 190 -13.21 -8.11 -12.48
C ALA A 190 -12.60 -8.67 -11.19
#